data_AF-A0A2G5VDJ0-F1
#
_entry.id   AF-A0A2G5VDJ0-F1
#
_cell.length_a   1.000
_cell.length_b   1.000
_cell.length_c   1.000
_cell.angle_alpha   90.00
_cell.angle_beta   90.00
_cell.angle_gamma   90.00
#
_symmetry.space_group_name_H-M   'P 1'
#
loop_
_entity.id
_entity.type
_entity.pdbx_description
1 polymer ?
#
loop_
_entity_poly.entity_id
_entity_poly.type
_entity_poly.pdbx_seq_one_letter_code
_entity_poly.pdbx_strand_id
1 'polypeptide(L)'
;MASPRETRQFEFFRSLPCLAEHEKIALQQCRPQINASLAASNRFSVTVLRKEHHNLRTHFETLCKKLGSMIECVEPVTRAGCGDQAAKMMLRFITVGFSR
;
A
#
# COMPACT_ATOMS: atom_id res chain seq x y z
N MET A 1 -24.78 -20.21 -0.63
CA MET A 1 -24.03 -19.35 0.30
C MET A 1 -22.61 -19.23 -0.25
N ALA A 2 -22.17 -18.04 -0.65
CA ALA A 2 -20.83 -17.85 -1.24
C ALA A 2 -19.74 -17.92 -0.17
N SER A 3 -18.58 -18.48 -0.51
CA SER A 3 -17.46 -18.61 0.41
C SER A 3 -16.89 -17.23 0.79
N PRO A 4 -16.37 -17.01 2.03
CA PRO A 4 -15.75 -15.74 2.44
C PRO A 4 -14.56 -15.28 1.58
N ARG A 5 -14.07 -16.16 0.70
CA ARG A 5 -13.01 -15.88 -0.27
C ARG A 5 -13.57 -15.34 -1.60
N GLU A 6 -14.74 -15.83 -2.03
CA GLU A 6 -15.43 -15.36 -3.24
C GLU A 6 -16.03 -13.96 -3.05
N THR A 7 -16.62 -13.68 -1.88
CA THR A 7 -17.12 -12.34 -1.57
C THR A 7 -16.02 -11.27 -1.59
N ARG A 8 -14.82 -11.60 -1.11
CA ARG A 8 -13.67 -10.69 -1.15
C ARG A 8 -13.15 -10.40 -2.56
N GLN A 9 -13.12 -11.41 -3.44
CA GLN A 9 -12.77 -11.18 -4.84
C GLN A 9 -13.84 -10.32 -5.54
N PHE A 10 -15.12 -10.59 -5.28
CA PHE A 10 -16.21 -9.85 -5.89
C PHE A 10 -16.21 -8.36 -5.48
N GLU A 11 -15.96 -8.08 -4.19
CA GLU A 11 -15.77 -6.71 -3.70
C GLU A 11 -14.58 -6.02 -4.36
N PHE A 12 -13.51 -6.75 -4.67
CA PHE A 12 -12.32 -6.20 -5.33
C PHE A 12 -12.59 -5.81 -6.77
N PHE A 13 -13.16 -6.72 -7.54
CA PHE A 13 -13.51 -6.45 -8.94
C PHE A 13 -14.56 -5.35 -9.06
N ARG A 14 -15.40 -5.15 -8.05
CA ARG A 14 -16.35 -4.05 -8.02
C ARG A 14 -15.68 -2.69 -7.75
N SER A 15 -14.66 -2.63 -6.90
CA SER A 15 -13.93 -1.39 -6.61
C SER A 15 -12.84 -1.06 -7.63
N LEU A 16 -12.32 -2.07 -8.34
CA LEU A 16 -11.21 -1.96 -9.29
C LEU A 16 -11.37 -0.86 -10.37
N PRO A 17 -12.52 -0.71 -11.04
CA PRO A 17 -12.67 0.31 -12.08
C PRO A 17 -12.45 1.72 -11.54
N CYS A 18 -13.03 2.05 -10.39
CA CYS A 18 -12.85 3.35 -9.76
C CYS A 18 -11.40 3.55 -9.28
N LEU A 19 -10.81 2.51 -8.67
CA LEU A 19 -9.43 2.55 -8.19
C LEU A 19 -8.46 2.82 -9.35
N ALA A 20 -8.65 2.19 -10.50
CA ALA A 20 -7.83 2.40 -11.69
C ALA A 20 -7.98 3.83 -12.26
N GLU A 21 -9.19 4.39 -12.23
CA GLU A 21 -9.43 5.77 -12.66
C GLU A 21 -8.76 6.79 -11.72
N HIS A 22 -8.83 6.55 -10.41
CA HIS A 22 -8.27 7.43 -9.38
C HIS A 22 -6.79 7.18 -9.08
N GLU A 23 -6.18 6.14 -9.64
CA GLU A 23 -4.76 5.82 -9.48
C GLU A 23 -3.89 7.00 -9.92
N LYS A 24 -4.20 7.64 -11.05
CA LYS A 24 -3.45 8.80 -11.55
C LYS A 24 -3.52 10.00 -10.59
N ILE A 25 -4.69 10.23 -9.99
CA ILE A 25 -4.90 11.33 -9.05
C ILE A 25 -4.09 11.07 -7.77
N ALA A 26 -4.17 9.85 -7.24
CA ALA A 26 -3.37 9.42 -6.10
C ALA A 26 -1.86 9.51 -6.38
N LEU A 27 -1.41 9.07 -7.56
CA LEU A 27 0.00 9.16 -7.98
C LEU A 27 0.49 10.60 -8.08
N GLN A 28 -0.34 11.54 -8.54
CA GLN A 28 0.03 12.94 -8.63
C GLN A 28 0.10 13.60 -7.24
N GLN A 29 -0.92 13.38 -6.40
CA GLN A 29 -1.02 14.02 -5.08
C GLN A 29 -0.05 13.43 -4.07
N CYS A 30 0.16 12.11 -4.10
CA CYS A 30 0.99 11.38 -3.14
C CYS A 30 2.36 10.99 -3.70
N ARG A 31 2.78 11.59 -4.82
CA ARG A 31 4.07 11.28 -5.48
C ARG A 31 5.26 11.31 -4.51
N PRO A 32 5.41 12.31 -3.62
CA PRO A 32 6.53 12.36 -2.69
C PRO A 32 6.55 11.17 -1.72
N GLN A 33 5.39 10.81 -1.17
CA GLN A 33 5.25 9.71 -0.21
C GLN A 33 5.46 8.35 -0.88
N ILE A 34 4.94 8.17 -2.10
CA ILE A 34 5.14 6.96 -2.91
C ILE A 34 6.62 6.80 -3.28
N ASN A 35 7.30 7.87 -3.69
CA ASN A 35 8.73 7.80 -4.01
C ASN A 35 9.57 7.52 -2.76
N ALA A 36 9.20 8.10 -1.61
CA ALA A 36 9.89 7.86 -0.36
C ALA A 36 9.69 6.42 0.16
N SER A 37 8.49 5.85 0.01
CA SER A 37 8.21 4.46 0.36
C SER A 37 8.97 3.51 -0.56
N LEU A 38 9.00 3.77 -1.87
CA LEU A 38 9.76 2.98 -2.84
C LEU A 38 11.27 3.00 -2.54
N ALA A 39 11.83 4.18 -2.24
CA ALA A 39 13.25 4.30 -1.89
C ALA A 39 13.58 3.53 -0.60
N ALA A 40 12.71 3.59 0.42
CA ALA A 40 12.89 2.84 1.66
C ALA A 40 12.78 1.32 1.44
N SER A 41 11.83 0.88 0.62
CA SER A 41 11.66 -0.54 0.24
C SER A 41 12.92 -1.07 -0.46
N ASN A 42 13.42 -0.34 -1.46
CA ASN A 42 14.63 -0.73 -2.18
C ASN A 42 15.85 -0.82 -1.24
N ARG A 43 16.00 0.14 -0.32
CA ARG A 43 17.09 0.14 0.66
C ARG A 43 16.98 -1.06 1.61
N PHE A 44 15.78 -1.37 2.11
CA PHE A 44 15.57 -2.53 2.97
C PHE A 44 15.87 -3.84 2.23
N SER A 45 15.39 -3.99 0.99
CA SER A 45 15.68 -5.15 0.14
C SER A 45 17.19 -5.36 -0.04
N VAL A 46 17.95 -4.29 -0.32
CA VAL A 46 19.42 -4.38 -0.43
C VAL A 46 20.05 -4.80 0.89
N THR A 47 19.60 -4.27 2.03
CA THR A 47 20.10 -4.65 3.36
C THR A 47 19.86 -6.12 3.69
N VAL A 48 18.69 -6.65 3.32
CA VAL A 48 18.39 -8.08 3.46
C VAL A 48 19.30 -8.92 2.56
N LEU A 49 19.45 -8.54 1.29
CA LEU A 49 20.31 -9.25 0.33
C LEU A 49 21.79 -9.25 0.75
N ARG A 50 22.27 -8.14 1.32
CA ARG A 50 23.64 -7.97 1.82
C ARG A 50 23.88 -8.57 3.21
N LYS A 51 22.84 -9.11 3.86
CA LYS A 51 22.90 -9.66 5.23
C LYS A 51 23.49 -8.63 6.23
N GLU A 52 23.17 -7.36 6.05
CA GLU A 52 23.62 -6.26 6.92
C GLU A 52 22.79 -6.24 8.22
N HIS A 53 23.07 -7.19 9.12
CA HIS A 53 22.30 -7.39 10.34
C HIS A 53 22.23 -6.15 11.26
N HIS A 54 23.28 -5.34 11.30
CA HIS A 54 23.32 -4.12 12.12
C HIS A 54 22.36 -3.03 11.65
N ASN A 55 22.08 -2.95 10.33
CA ASN A 55 21.20 -1.93 9.75
C ASN A 55 19.76 -2.43 9.54
N LEU A 56 19.53 -3.73 9.68
CA LEU A 56 18.26 -4.37 9.35
C LEU A 56 17.08 -3.78 10.13
N ARG A 57 17.24 -3.64 11.46
CA ARG A 57 16.20 -3.04 12.32
C ARG A 57 15.90 -1.60 11.93
N THR A 58 16.93 -0.76 11.79
CA THR A 58 16.76 0.67 11.47
C THR A 58 16.12 0.87 10.10
N HIS A 59 16.54 0.09 9.10
CA HIS A 59 15.97 0.16 7.76
C HIS A 59 14.53 -0.37 7.72
N PHE A 60 14.20 -1.39 8.52
CA PHE A 60 12.84 -1.87 8.67
C PHE A 60 11.92 -0.82 9.32
N GLU A 61 12.34 -0.21 10.43
CA GLU A 61 11.59 0.87 11.08
C GLU A 61 11.37 2.06 10.14
N THR A 62 12.38 2.40 9.33
CA THR A 62 12.27 3.43 8.29
C THR A 62 11.28 3.05 7.21
N LEU A 63 11.30 1.80 6.74
CA LEU A 63 10.35 1.28 5.77
C LEU A 63 8.91 1.39 6.28
N CYS A 64 8.63 0.93 7.51
CA CYS A 64 7.32 1.01 8.12
C CYS A 64 6.81 2.46 8.21
N LYS A 65 7.67 3.40 8.63
CA LYS A 65 7.31 4.83 8.67
C LYS A 65 6.95 5.39 7.29
N LYS A 66 7.73 5.08 6.26
CA LYS A 66 7.48 5.60 4.90
C LYS A 66 6.24 4.96 4.26
N LEU A 67 5.98 3.69 4.52
CA LEU A 67 4.73 3.03 4.11
C LEU A 67 3.52 3.63 4.82
N GLY A 68 3.62 3.91 6.12
CA GLY A 68 2.58 4.61 6.89
C GLY A 68 2.24 5.96 6.28
N SER A 69 3.24 6.80 6.00
CA SER A 69 3.01 8.12 5.37
C SER A 69 2.42 8.02 3.96
N MET A 70 2.76 6.98 3.19
CA MET A 70 2.14 6.72 1.89
C MET A 70 0.66 6.37 2.05
N ILE A 71 0.34 5.47 2.98
CA ILE A 71 -1.03 5.08 3.30
C ILE A 71 -1.87 6.28 3.76
N GLU A 72 -1.34 7.10 4.67
CA GLU A 72 -2.00 8.32 5.17
C GLU A 72 -2.31 9.33 4.05
N CYS A 73 -1.52 9.34 2.97
CA CYS A 73 -1.79 10.18 1.82
C CYS A 73 -2.82 9.57 0.87
N VAL A 74 -2.66 8.29 0.51
CA VAL A 74 -3.48 7.67 -0.54
C VAL A 74 -4.89 7.33 -0.04
N GLU A 75 -5.03 6.92 1.23
CA GLU A 75 -6.33 6.53 1.80
C GLU A 75 -7.43 7.61 1.68
N PRO A 76 -7.21 8.88 2.08
CA PRO A 76 -8.23 9.91 1.95
C PRO A 76 -8.57 10.22 0.49
N VAL A 77 -7.59 10.17 -0.42
CA VAL A 77 -7.81 10.37 -1.87
C VAL A 77 -8.70 9.27 -2.42
N THR A 78 -8.41 8.02 -2.09
CA THR A 78 -9.21 6.87 -2.52
C THR A 78 -10.60 6.87 -1.87
N ARG A 79 -10.72 7.26 -0.59
CA ARG A 79 -12.02 7.35 0.08
C ARG A 79 -12.89 8.43 -0.56
N ALA A 80 -12.32 9.60 -0.87
CA ALA A 80 -13.04 10.70 -1.51
C ALA A 80 -13.51 10.34 -2.94
N GLY A 81 -12.67 9.64 -3.71
CA GLY A 81 -13.00 9.26 -5.09
C GLY A 81 -13.88 8.03 -5.24
N CYS A 82 -13.61 6.99 -4.44
CA CYS A 82 -14.16 5.64 -4.63
C CYS A 82 -14.95 5.09 -3.44
N GLY A 83 -15.09 5.88 -2.37
CA GLY A 83 -15.82 5.51 -1.17
C GLY A 83 -15.03 4.65 -0.18
N ASP A 84 -15.60 4.52 1.02
CA ASP A 84 -14.93 3.89 2.17
C ASP A 84 -14.61 2.41 1.97
N GLN A 85 -15.47 1.67 1.25
CA GLN A 85 -15.23 0.26 0.93
C GLN A 85 -14.00 0.09 0.04
N ALA A 86 -13.83 0.93 -0.98
CA ALA A 86 -12.68 0.87 -1.89
C ALA A 86 -11.38 1.24 -1.17
N ALA A 87 -11.41 2.24 -0.27
CA ALA A 87 -10.28 2.61 0.57
C ALA A 87 -9.85 1.45 1.48
N LYS A 88 -10.80 0.81 2.19
CA LYS A 88 -10.53 -0.37 3.03
C LYS A 88 -9.97 -1.54 2.22
N MET A 89 -10.47 -1.76 1.01
CA MET A 89 -9.99 -2.81 0.11
C MET A 89 -8.54 -2.55 -0.31
N MET A 90 -8.22 -1.34 -0.75
CA MET A 90 -6.86 -0.94 -1.12
C MET A 90 -5.88 -1.14 0.05
N LEU A 91 -6.24 -0.72 1.26
CA LEU A 91 -5.41 -0.92 2.45
C LEU A 91 -5.16 -2.39 2.75
N ARG A 92 -6.19 -3.25 2.65
CA ARG A 92 -6.04 -4.70 2.85
C ARG A 92 -5.01 -5.29 1.89
N PHE A 93 -5.01 -4.87 0.62
CA PHE A 93 -4.01 -5.33 -0.36
C PHE A 93 -2.59 -4.87 -0.02
N ILE A 94 -2.41 -3.62 0.42
CA ILE A 94 -1.10 -3.14 0.90
C ILE A 94 -0.63 -3.98 2.09
N THR A 95 -1.54 -4.33 3.01
CA THR A 95 -1.21 -5.09 4.22
C THR A 95 -0.88 -6.56 3.95
N VAL A 96 -1.50 -7.19 2.94
CA VAL A 96 -1.19 -8.58 2.53
C VAL A 96 0.26 -8.71 2.03
N GLY A 97 0.83 -7.65 1.44
CA GLY A 97 2.24 -7.62 1.02
C GLY A 97 3.26 -7.73 2.16
N PHE A 98 2.84 -7.52 3.42
CA PHE A 98 3.70 -7.56 4.61
C PHE A 98 3.30 -8.65 5.62
N SER A 99 2.25 -9.41 5.33
CA SER A 99 1.73 -10.46 6.21
C SER A 99 2.03 -11.84 5.60
N ARG A 100 3.28 -12.29 5.69
CA ARG A 100 3.67 -13.70 5.64
C ARG A 100 5.03 -13.90 6.29
#